data_AF-A0A838N164-F1
#
_entry.id   AF-A0A838N164-F1
#
_cell.length_a   1.000
_cell.length_b   1.000
_cell.length_c   1.000
_cell.angle_alpha   90.00
_cell.angle_beta   90.00
_cell.angle_gamma   90.00
#
_symmetry.space_group_name_H-M   'P 1'
#
loop_
_entity.id
_entity.type
_entity.pdbx_description
1 polymer ?
#
loop_
_entity_poly.entity_id
_entity_poly.type
_entity_poly.pdbx_seq_one_letter_code
_entity_poly.pdbx_strand_id
1 'polypeptide(L)'
;MNPPNELISRGEQPLNLEMPFANLEEYVTPNEKFYVRCHFPIPEIAADTWLLRIEGNVQKAIELSLAELRELPTHTVTATIECAGNGRSFLEPKAKGVAWDLGAVGNAEWTGVLLRDVLERAGIDDAAQEVILEGADHGEIKEAPRPIGEIQYARSIPIEKARLDVLLAFSLNGEPLTPEHGFPLRALVPGWFGMAAVKWLQRIIVTDEPFNGYYQSIDYIYWQRRDGMPTLVPLREMQVKAQIARPRMDEVVPAGKSYRLHGAAWGGEEEVTLVEISVDGGATWTPAKLLGEPVMNAWRFWEFDWQTPAQAGEQTLIARATDAAGRTQPPKRVADYGTYMINHWLPIRVQVR
;
A
#
# COMPACT_ATOMS: atom_id res chain seq x y z
N MET A 1 -22.82 -13.88 0.12
CA MET A 1 -22.49 -12.65 -0.62
C MET A 1 -22.51 -11.54 0.40
N ASN A 2 -21.36 -10.96 0.74
CA ASN A 2 -21.35 -9.75 1.57
C ASN A 2 -22.17 -8.68 0.83
N PRO A 3 -22.90 -7.81 1.56
CA PRO A 3 -23.53 -6.65 0.95
C PRO A 3 -22.50 -5.91 0.09
N PRO A 4 -22.89 -5.38 -1.08
CA PRO A 4 -21.95 -4.78 -2.03
C PRO A 4 -21.08 -3.66 -1.42
N ASN A 5 -21.48 -3.07 -0.29
CA ASN A 5 -20.77 -1.94 0.31
C ASN A 5 -19.95 -2.29 1.56
N GLU A 6 -19.88 -3.56 1.97
CA GLU A 6 -19.08 -3.96 3.13
C GLU A 6 -17.69 -4.43 2.72
N LEU A 7 -16.71 -4.21 3.61
CA LEU A 7 -15.38 -4.78 3.47
C LEU A 7 -15.44 -6.32 3.35
N ILE A 8 -14.52 -6.89 2.59
CA ILE A 8 -14.41 -8.34 2.41
C ILE A 8 -13.47 -8.90 3.48
N SER A 9 -13.97 -9.77 4.35
CA SER A 9 -13.12 -10.43 5.36
C SER A 9 -12.12 -11.39 4.70
N ARG A 10 -10.83 -11.19 4.99
CA ARG A 10 -9.71 -12.04 4.58
C ARG A 10 -9.03 -12.75 5.75
N GLY A 11 -9.38 -12.36 6.98
CA GLY A 11 -8.90 -12.98 8.21
C GLY A 11 -9.47 -12.25 9.43
N GLU A 12 -9.76 -12.99 10.50
CA GLU A 12 -10.37 -12.43 11.72
C GLU A 12 -9.35 -12.28 12.85
N GLN A 13 -8.35 -13.16 12.92
CA GLN A 13 -7.35 -13.18 14.00
C GLN A 13 -5.96 -13.50 13.43
N PRO A 14 -5.16 -12.48 13.07
CA PRO A 14 -5.44 -11.04 13.17
C PRO A 14 -6.45 -10.55 12.11
N LEU A 15 -7.09 -9.41 12.37
CA LEU A 15 -8.07 -8.79 11.48
C LEU A 15 -7.43 -8.37 10.15
N ASN A 16 -7.99 -8.82 9.05
CA ASN A 16 -7.61 -8.44 7.70
C ASN A 16 -8.87 -8.28 6.84
N LEU A 17 -9.11 -7.06 6.37
CA LEU A 17 -10.31 -6.67 5.62
C LEU A 17 -9.89 -6.01 4.31
N GLU A 18 -10.58 -6.33 3.22
CA GLU A 18 -10.27 -5.83 1.88
C GLU A 18 -11.36 -4.87 1.39
N MET A 19 -10.96 -3.80 0.70
CA MET A 19 -11.89 -2.91 0.00
C MET A 19 -12.61 -3.69 -1.12
N PRO A 20 -13.93 -3.52 -1.33
CA PRO A 20 -14.61 -4.07 -2.50
C PRO A 20 -14.22 -3.27 -3.77
N PHE A 21 -13.01 -3.50 -4.31
CA PHE A 21 -12.43 -2.71 -5.42
C PHE A 21 -13.30 -2.66 -6.68
N ALA A 22 -14.13 -3.70 -6.91
CA ALA A 22 -15.09 -3.69 -8.01
C ALA A 22 -16.18 -2.61 -7.89
N ASN A 23 -16.29 -1.95 -6.75
CA ASN A 23 -17.23 -0.85 -6.48
C ASN A 23 -16.49 0.49 -6.31
N LEU A 24 -15.30 0.59 -6.90
CA LEU A 24 -14.51 1.82 -6.94
C LEU A 24 -15.23 2.89 -7.78
N GLU A 25 -15.71 3.92 -7.11
CA GLU A 25 -16.36 5.09 -7.71
C GLU A 25 -15.79 6.41 -7.15
N GLU A 26 -15.36 6.41 -5.89
CA GLU A 26 -14.90 7.60 -5.17
C GLU A 26 -13.36 7.70 -5.19
N TYR A 27 -12.83 8.89 -5.55
CA TYR A 27 -11.40 9.13 -5.63
C TYR A 27 -10.69 9.01 -4.27
N VAL A 28 -11.36 9.48 -3.21
CA VAL A 28 -10.98 9.25 -1.82
C VAL A 28 -11.79 8.05 -1.33
N THR A 29 -11.11 7.00 -0.88
CA THR A 29 -11.73 5.82 -0.30
C THR A 29 -12.32 6.20 1.06
N PRO A 30 -13.64 6.02 1.28
CA PRO A 30 -14.27 6.26 2.58
C PRO A 30 -13.61 5.44 3.69
N ASN A 31 -13.57 5.97 4.92
CA ASN A 31 -12.86 5.36 6.05
C ASN A 31 -13.35 3.93 6.31
N GLU A 32 -14.66 3.71 6.27
CA GLU A 32 -15.31 2.42 6.49
C GLU A 32 -15.07 1.41 5.35
N LYS A 33 -14.52 1.85 4.23
CA LYS A 33 -14.13 1.02 3.08
C LYS A 33 -12.61 0.92 2.90
N PHE A 34 -11.82 1.60 3.71
CA PHE A 34 -10.36 1.55 3.64
C PHE A 34 -9.89 0.18 4.14
N TYR A 35 -9.02 -0.50 3.38
CA TYR A 35 -8.59 -1.86 3.73
C TYR A 35 -7.84 -1.91 5.07
N VAL A 36 -7.96 -3.01 5.80
CA VAL A 36 -7.30 -3.24 7.09
C VAL A 36 -6.35 -4.41 6.96
N ARG A 37 -5.09 -4.22 7.34
CA ARG A 37 -4.10 -5.31 7.46
C ARG A 37 -3.49 -5.25 8.86
N CYS A 38 -3.61 -6.34 9.61
CA CYS A 38 -2.98 -6.49 10.93
C CYS A 38 -2.16 -7.78 10.98
N HIS A 39 -0.94 -7.72 11.52
CA HIS A 39 -0.11 -8.91 11.80
C HIS A 39 -0.40 -9.49 13.19
N PHE A 40 -0.76 -8.61 14.12
CA PHE A 40 -1.03 -8.91 15.51
C PHE A 40 -2.42 -8.36 15.91
N PRO A 41 -2.91 -8.66 17.13
CA PRO A 41 -4.11 -8.03 17.67
C PRO A 41 -4.00 -6.50 17.67
N ILE A 42 -5.14 -5.82 17.50
CA ILE A 42 -5.22 -4.36 17.57
C ILE A 42 -5.02 -3.96 19.04
N PRO A 43 -4.03 -3.12 19.38
CA PRO A 43 -3.81 -2.68 20.75
C PRO A 43 -4.91 -1.72 21.20
N GLU A 44 -5.25 -1.80 22.49
CA GLU A 44 -6.12 -0.84 23.16
C GLU A 44 -5.27 0.34 23.66
N ILE A 45 -5.47 1.54 23.08
CA ILE A 45 -4.66 2.72 23.41
C ILE A 45 -5.58 3.85 23.87
N ALA A 46 -5.28 4.39 25.05
CA ALA A 46 -5.89 5.63 25.56
C ALA A 46 -5.01 6.83 25.14
N ALA A 47 -5.57 7.75 24.34
CA ALA A 47 -4.82 8.84 23.73
C ALA A 47 -4.32 9.90 24.72
N ASP A 48 -4.95 10.03 25.88
CA ASP A 48 -4.58 10.96 26.95
C ASP A 48 -3.32 10.53 27.70
N THR A 49 -3.05 9.23 27.77
CA THR A 49 -1.84 8.67 28.41
C THR A 49 -0.77 8.20 27.41
N TRP A 50 -1.07 8.21 26.12
CA TRP A 50 -0.15 7.76 25.08
C TRP A 50 0.98 8.76 24.85
N LEU A 51 2.19 8.24 24.66
CA LEU A 51 3.40 9.00 24.37
C LEU A 51 4.15 8.36 23.19
N LEU A 52 4.61 9.19 22.26
CA LEU A 52 5.58 8.82 21.24
C LEU A 52 6.99 9.02 21.79
N ARG A 53 7.80 7.97 21.84
CA ARG A 53 9.22 8.08 22.22
C ARG A 53 10.09 8.24 20.99
N ILE A 54 11.03 9.17 21.05
CA ILE A 54 12.06 9.38 20.03
C ILE A 54 13.42 9.21 20.71
N GLU A 55 14.19 8.22 20.26
CA GLU A 55 15.41 7.77 20.92
C GLU A 55 16.44 7.18 19.94
N GLY A 56 17.53 6.60 20.47
CA GLY A 56 18.65 6.07 19.67
C GLY A 56 19.71 7.14 19.41
N ASN A 57 20.17 7.25 18.17
CA ASN A 57 21.24 8.14 17.72
C ASN A 57 20.71 9.58 17.53
N VAL A 58 20.34 10.17 18.66
CA VAL A 58 19.84 11.54 18.80
C VAL A 58 20.57 12.25 19.94
N GLN A 59 20.69 13.58 19.84
CA GLN A 59 21.31 14.41 20.88
C GLN A 59 20.51 14.36 22.19
N LYS A 60 19.19 14.32 22.09
CA LYS A 60 18.29 14.24 23.24
C LYS A 60 17.10 13.34 22.92
N ALA A 61 16.99 12.24 23.67
CA ALA A 61 15.77 11.44 23.67
C ALA A 61 14.60 12.26 24.23
N ILE A 62 13.46 12.23 23.55
CA ILE A 62 12.27 12.99 23.90
C ILE A 62 11.04 12.08 23.87
N GLU A 63 10.03 12.46 24.63
CA GLU A 63 8.69 11.89 24.55
C GLU A 63 7.72 13.00 24.19
N LEU A 64 6.78 12.72 23.28
CA LEU A 64 5.76 13.67 22.84
C LEU A 64 4.37 13.06 23.01
N SER A 65 3.48 13.78 23.68
CA SER A 65 2.06 13.46 23.71
C SER A 65 1.40 13.77 22.36
N LEU A 66 0.19 13.23 22.15
CA LEU A 66 -0.60 13.55 20.95
C LEU A 66 -0.94 15.05 20.88
N ALA A 67 -1.13 15.71 22.03
CA ALA A 67 -1.39 17.14 22.10
C ALA A 67 -0.18 17.96 21.62
N GLU A 68 1.02 17.65 22.11
CA GLU A 68 2.26 18.33 21.70
C GLU A 68 2.59 18.10 20.22
N LEU A 69 2.30 16.90 19.68
CA LEU A 69 2.45 16.65 18.25
C LEU A 69 1.53 17.57 17.44
N ARG A 70 0.28 17.77 17.85
CA ARG A 70 -0.68 18.64 17.15
C ARG A 70 -0.34 20.13 17.20
N GLU A 71 0.60 20.53 18.04
CA GLU A 71 1.13 21.91 18.07
C GLU A 71 2.22 22.15 17.01
N LEU A 72 2.75 21.09 16.38
CA LEU A 72 3.70 21.21 15.28
C LEU A 72 3.00 21.60 13.97
N PRO A 73 3.75 22.11 12.97
CA PRO A 73 3.22 22.32 11.62
C PRO A 73 2.53 21.08 11.07
N THR A 74 1.24 21.22 10.76
CA THR A 74 0.40 20.14 10.27
C THR A 74 0.33 20.18 8.74
N HIS A 75 0.39 19.01 8.13
CA HIS A 75 0.33 18.81 6.68
C HIS A 75 -0.79 17.81 6.36
N THR A 76 -1.50 18.08 5.28
CA THR A 76 -2.46 17.15 4.68
C THR A 76 -1.93 16.68 3.34
N VAL A 77 -1.85 15.36 3.15
CA VAL A 77 -1.39 14.74 1.91
C VAL A 77 -2.40 13.70 1.44
N THR A 78 -2.74 13.70 0.15
CA THR A 78 -3.49 12.61 -0.47
C THR A 78 -2.50 11.53 -0.90
N ALA A 79 -2.66 10.31 -0.40
CA ALA A 79 -1.76 9.21 -0.70
C ALA A 79 -2.50 7.88 -0.83
N THR A 80 -2.09 7.10 -1.82
CA THR A 80 -2.47 5.70 -1.98
C THR A 80 -1.57 4.82 -1.14
N ILE A 81 -2.18 3.92 -0.37
CA ILE A 81 -1.47 2.86 0.35
C ILE A 81 -1.90 1.53 -0.24
N GLU A 82 -0.93 0.74 -0.69
CA GLU A 82 -1.15 -0.62 -1.19
C GLU A 82 -0.46 -1.64 -0.28
N CYS A 83 -1.12 -2.75 0.04
CA CYS A 83 -0.43 -3.91 0.60
C CYS A 83 0.49 -4.53 -0.45
N ALA A 84 1.73 -4.85 -0.08
CA ALA A 84 2.65 -5.57 -0.96
C ALA A 84 2.10 -6.90 -1.51
N GLY A 85 1.08 -7.46 -0.86
CA GLY A 85 0.38 -8.67 -1.28
C GLY A 85 -0.89 -8.47 -2.11
N ASN A 86 -1.24 -7.24 -2.49
CA ASN A 86 -2.44 -6.99 -3.29
C ASN A 86 -2.38 -7.80 -4.59
N GLY A 87 -3.43 -8.55 -4.92
CA GLY A 87 -3.48 -9.48 -6.05
C GLY A 87 -2.95 -10.89 -5.79
N ARG A 88 -2.65 -11.26 -4.53
CA ARG A 88 -2.10 -12.59 -4.20
C ARG A 88 -2.99 -13.76 -4.58
N SER A 89 -4.31 -13.59 -4.56
CA SER A 89 -5.25 -14.63 -4.98
C SER A 89 -5.07 -15.06 -6.44
N PHE A 90 -4.50 -14.19 -7.28
CA PHE A 90 -4.25 -14.43 -8.71
C PHE A 90 -2.89 -15.07 -9.00
N LEU A 91 -2.05 -15.33 -7.99
CA LEU A 91 -0.79 -16.04 -8.22
C LEU A 91 -1.03 -17.51 -8.56
N GLU A 92 -0.29 -17.99 -9.56
CA GLU A 92 -0.19 -19.40 -9.90
C GLU A 92 1.29 -19.82 -9.92
N PRO A 93 1.69 -20.83 -9.13
CA PRO A 93 0.87 -21.56 -8.16
C PRO A 93 0.39 -20.67 -7.00
N LYS A 94 -0.68 -21.10 -6.32
CA LYS A 94 -1.18 -20.42 -5.11
C LYS A 94 -0.05 -20.25 -4.09
N ALA A 95 0.07 -19.03 -3.58
CA ALA A 95 1.12 -18.64 -2.65
C ALA A 95 0.59 -18.48 -1.23
N LYS A 96 1.46 -18.71 -0.24
CA LYS A 96 1.16 -18.43 1.17
C LYS A 96 0.96 -16.93 1.43
N GLY A 97 0.21 -16.64 2.49
CA GLY A 97 -0.15 -15.30 2.92
C GLY A 97 -1.64 -15.02 2.73
N VAL A 98 -2.08 -13.83 3.14
CA VAL A 98 -3.49 -13.41 2.98
C VAL A 98 -3.85 -13.38 1.49
N ALA A 99 -4.91 -14.08 1.10
CA ALA A 99 -5.39 -14.18 -0.27
C ALA A 99 -6.18 -12.92 -0.68
N TRP A 100 -5.45 -11.81 -0.82
CA TRP A 100 -5.99 -10.55 -1.32
C TRP A 100 -6.40 -10.68 -2.79
N ASP A 101 -7.61 -10.23 -3.13
CA ASP A 101 -7.97 -9.94 -4.51
C ASP A 101 -7.38 -8.57 -4.89
N LEU A 102 -8.19 -7.62 -5.40
CA LEU A 102 -7.69 -6.36 -5.93
C LEU A 102 -7.78 -5.19 -4.94
N GLY A 103 -8.49 -5.37 -3.82
CA GLY A 103 -8.81 -4.28 -2.90
C GLY A 103 -7.91 -4.15 -1.68
N ALA A 104 -6.70 -4.73 -1.68
CA ALA A 104 -5.72 -4.45 -0.64
C ALA A 104 -4.98 -3.14 -0.94
N VAL A 105 -5.76 -2.09 -1.22
CA VAL A 105 -5.33 -0.76 -1.60
C VAL A 105 -6.43 0.24 -1.23
N GLY A 106 -6.05 1.47 -0.93
CA GLY A 106 -6.97 2.60 -0.79
C GLY A 106 -6.24 3.92 -0.95
N ASN A 107 -6.95 4.97 -1.36
CA ASN A 107 -6.43 6.33 -1.50
C ASN A 107 -7.16 7.27 -0.57
N ALA A 108 -6.43 8.03 0.24
CA ALA A 108 -7.05 8.86 1.25
C ALA A 108 -6.24 10.11 1.56
N GLU A 109 -6.89 11.07 2.21
CA GLU A 109 -6.25 12.26 2.76
C GLU A 109 -5.76 11.97 4.17
N TRP A 110 -4.47 12.17 4.41
CA TRP A 110 -3.81 11.93 5.69
C TRP A 110 -3.35 13.25 6.25
N THR A 111 -3.70 13.51 7.51
CA THR A 111 -3.30 14.73 8.20
C THR A 111 -2.44 14.41 9.41
N GLY A 112 -1.32 15.11 9.53
CA GLY A 112 -0.29 14.81 10.53
C GLY A 112 0.86 15.81 10.52
N VAL A 113 1.96 15.44 11.17
CA VAL A 113 3.20 16.22 11.22
C VAL A 113 4.30 15.52 10.44
N LEU A 114 5.23 16.26 9.86
CA LEU A 114 6.34 15.63 9.15
C LEU A 114 7.30 14.99 10.16
N LEU A 115 7.74 13.77 9.87
CA LEU A 115 8.70 13.05 10.69
C LEU A 115 10.00 13.85 10.86
N ARG A 116 10.44 14.54 9.81
CA ARG A 116 11.63 15.39 9.85
C ARG A 116 11.58 16.45 10.96
N ASP A 117 10.42 17.08 11.18
CA ASP A 117 10.27 18.15 12.17
C ASP A 117 10.36 17.58 13.60
N VAL A 118 9.89 16.34 13.80
CA VAL A 118 10.02 15.60 15.06
C VAL A 118 11.47 15.16 15.30
N LEU A 119 12.16 14.69 14.26
CA LEU A 119 13.56 14.28 14.31
C LEU A 119 14.49 15.48 14.59
N GLU A 120 14.22 16.64 14.00
CA GLU A 120 14.95 17.88 14.25
C GLU A 120 14.87 18.31 15.73
N ARG A 121 13.71 18.13 16.37
CA ARG A 121 13.55 18.41 17.81
C ARG A 121 14.39 17.49 18.71
N ALA A 122 14.58 16.24 18.32
CA ALA A 122 15.46 15.30 19.05
C ALA A 122 16.95 15.54 18.75
N GLY A 123 17.26 16.21 17.63
CA GLY A 123 18.61 16.48 17.15
C GLY A 123 19.28 15.20 16.66
N ILE A 124 18.90 14.71 15.48
CA ILE A 124 19.52 13.51 14.88
C ILE A 124 21.03 13.69 14.65
N ASP A 125 21.80 12.61 14.88
CA ASP A 125 23.22 12.57 14.60
C ASP A 125 23.49 12.52 13.07
N ASP A 126 24.61 13.10 12.62
CA ASP A 126 25.05 13.05 11.22
C ASP A 126 25.35 11.61 10.75
N ALA A 127 25.68 10.70 11.68
CA ALA A 127 25.90 9.29 11.39
C ALA A 127 24.60 8.48 11.22
N ALA A 128 23.42 9.08 11.45
CA ALA A 128 22.14 8.38 11.34
C ALA A 128 21.91 7.83 9.92
N GLN A 129 21.62 6.53 9.81
CA GLN A 129 21.39 5.84 8.54
C GLN A 129 19.92 5.49 8.33
N GLU A 130 19.25 4.99 9.35
CA GLU A 130 17.85 4.57 9.30
C GLU A 130 17.06 5.07 10.51
N VAL A 131 15.75 5.17 10.33
CA VAL A 131 14.77 5.40 11.40
C VAL A 131 13.90 4.17 11.50
N ILE A 132 13.91 3.52 12.66
CA ILE A 132 13.04 2.39 12.98
C ILE A 132 11.73 2.96 13.52
N LEU A 133 10.63 2.54 12.93
CA LEU A 133 9.27 2.82 13.35
C LEU A 133 8.72 1.55 14.00
N GLU A 134 8.34 1.63 15.27
CA GLU A 134 7.82 0.49 16.03
C GLU A 134 6.41 0.81 16.54
N GLY A 135 5.49 -0.10 16.22
CA GLY A 135 4.10 -0.07 16.68
C GLY A 135 3.92 -0.73 18.03
N ALA A 136 2.81 -0.44 18.69
CA ALA A 136 2.42 -1.05 19.95
C ALA A 136 1.88 -2.48 19.80
N ASP A 137 1.55 -2.91 18.58
CA ASP A 137 1.09 -4.27 18.32
C ASP A 137 2.24 -5.28 18.39
N HIS A 138 1.98 -6.42 19.02
CA HIS A 138 2.98 -7.46 19.23
C HIS A 138 2.37 -8.86 19.22
N GLY A 139 3.22 -9.87 19.05
CA GLY A 139 2.83 -11.27 19.20
C GLY A 139 3.90 -12.23 18.72
N GLU A 140 3.59 -13.52 18.78
CA GLU A 140 4.50 -14.56 18.32
C GLU A 140 4.37 -14.82 16.82
N ILE A 141 5.51 -14.95 16.15
CA ILE A 141 5.56 -15.43 14.77
C ILE A 141 5.35 -16.95 14.76
N LYS A 142 4.30 -17.40 14.08
CA LYS A 142 3.92 -18.82 14.00
C LYS A 142 4.74 -19.61 12.98
N GLU A 143 5.18 -18.97 11.89
CA GLU A 143 5.87 -19.66 10.79
C GLU A 143 7.38 -19.45 10.82
N ALA A 144 8.14 -20.51 10.52
CA ALA A 144 9.60 -20.44 10.43
C ALA A 144 10.06 -19.76 9.12
N PRO A 145 11.25 -19.11 9.09
CA PRO A 145 12.09 -18.81 10.25
C PRO A 145 11.38 -17.83 11.20
N ARG A 146 11.57 -17.96 12.52
CA ARG A 146 10.90 -17.13 13.53
C ARG A 146 11.84 -16.77 14.68
N PRO A 147 11.71 -15.57 15.26
CA PRO A 147 12.37 -15.23 16.52
C PRO A 147 11.78 -16.05 17.68
N ILE A 148 12.51 -16.08 18.80
CA ILE A 148 12.03 -16.65 20.06
C ILE A 148 11.20 -15.59 20.79
N GLY A 149 9.98 -15.97 21.21
CA GLY A 149 9.08 -15.11 21.96
C GLY A 149 8.27 -14.15 21.09
N GLU A 150 7.60 -13.22 21.76
CA GLU A 150 6.84 -12.15 21.12
C GLU A 150 7.75 -11.06 20.57
N ILE A 151 7.35 -10.48 19.45
CA ILE A 151 7.98 -9.30 18.87
C ILE A 151 6.93 -8.22 18.60
N GLN A 152 7.38 -6.98 18.60
CA GLN A 152 6.62 -5.82 18.16
C GLN A 152 6.67 -5.72 16.63
N TYR A 153 5.65 -5.14 16.02
CA TYR A 153 5.72 -4.79 14.61
C TYR A 153 6.65 -3.60 14.42
N ALA A 154 7.75 -3.80 13.70
CA ALA A 154 8.72 -2.75 13.41
C ALA A 154 9.22 -2.82 11.97
N ARG A 155 9.45 -1.64 11.39
CA ARG A 155 10.02 -1.43 10.05
C ARG A 155 10.99 -0.26 10.09
N SER A 156 12.03 -0.29 9.26
CA SER A 156 12.93 0.84 9.10
C SER A 156 12.76 1.55 7.76
N ILE A 157 13.04 2.84 7.79
CA ILE A 157 13.11 3.72 6.62
C ILE A 157 14.51 4.38 6.59
N PRO A 158 15.15 4.53 5.41
CA PRO A 158 16.38 5.30 5.27
C PRO A 158 16.17 6.75 5.71
N ILE A 159 17.21 7.37 6.27
CA ILE A 159 17.14 8.73 6.80
C ILE A 159 16.70 9.75 5.74
N GLU A 160 17.13 9.56 4.49
CA GLU A 160 16.76 10.44 3.36
C GLU A 160 15.26 10.42 3.11
N LYS A 161 14.63 9.23 3.16
CA LYS A 161 13.17 9.11 3.04
C LYS A 161 12.47 9.71 4.25
N ALA A 162 12.99 9.48 5.46
CA ALA A 162 12.44 10.04 6.71
C ALA A 162 12.43 11.57 6.72
N ARG A 163 13.45 12.20 6.10
CA ARG A 163 13.59 13.67 5.99
C ARG A 163 12.73 14.28 4.87
N LEU A 164 12.33 13.49 3.87
CA LEU A 164 11.65 13.97 2.69
C LEU A 164 10.16 14.25 2.94
N ASP A 165 9.35 13.20 3.10
CA ASP A 165 7.89 13.26 3.00
C ASP A 165 7.15 12.30 3.94
N VAL A 166 7.84 11.65 4.88
CA VAL A 166 7.20 10.74 5.84
C VAL A 166 6.36 11.56 6.83
N LEU A 167 5.08 11.19 6.95
CA LEU A 167 4.10 11.85 7.80
C LEU A 167 3.78 10.98 9.01
N LEU A 168 3.72 11.59 10.19
CA LEU A 168 3.13 11.01 11.39
C LEU A 168 1.67 11.45 11.45
N ALA A 169 0.79 10.63 10.88
CA ALA A 169 -0.62 10.92 10.69
C ALA A 169 -1.44 10.57 11.94
N PHE A 170 -2.32 11.50 12.34
CA PHE A 170 -3.31 11.32 13.41
C PHE A 170 -4.76 11.49 12.90
N SER A 171 -4.94 11.77 11.61
CA SER A 171 -6.24 11.88 10.96
C SER A 171 -6.25 11.25 9.57
N LEU A 172 -7.39 10.65 9.23
CA LEU A 172 -7.71 10.01 7.96
C LEU A 172 -9.04 10.58 7.44
N ASN A 173 -8.99 11.21 6.26
CA ASN A 173 -10.10 11.91 5.61
C ASN A 173 -10.81 12.93 6.52
N GLY A 174 -10.02 13.73 7.24
CA GLY A 174 -10.52 14.78 8.13
C GLY A 174 -11.00 14.31 9.51
N GLU A 175 -11.14 12.99 9.70
CA GLU A 175 -11.55 12.39 10.98
C GLU A 175 -10.34 11.84 11.74
N PRO A 176 -10.40 11.70 13.08
CA PRO A 176 -9.39 10.95 13.82
C PRO A 176 -9.24 9.51 13.29
N LEU A 177 -8.03 8.95 13.38
CA LEU A 177 -7.81 7.54 13.06
C LEU A 177 -8.73 6.64 13.88
N THR A 178 -9.23 5.57 13.28
CA THR A 178 -9.85 4.47 14.05
C THR A 178 -8.77 3.53 14.59
N PRO A 179 -9.08 2.67 15.58
CA PRO A 179 -8.15 1.64 16.04
C PRO A 179 -7.58 0.78 14.92
N GLU A 180 -8.40 0.36 13.94
CA GLU A 180 -7.98 -0.48 12.81
C GLU A 180 -6.96 0.20 11.90
N HIS A 181 -7.02 1.54 11.83
CA HIS A 181 -6.16 2.37 10.98
C HIS A 181 -5.00 3.02 11.74
N GLY A 182 -4.79 2.67 13.01
CA GLY A 182 -3.59 3.03 13.77
C GLY A 182 -3.76 4.17 14.76
N PHE A 183 -4.97 4.40 15.29
CA PHE A 183 -5.17 5.35 16.39
C PHE A 183 -4.18 5.12 17.56
N PRO A 184 -3.63 6.19 18.17
CA PRO A 184 -3.85 7.60 17.88
C PRO A 184 -2.94 8.16 16.77
N LEU A 185 -1.86 7.45 16.44
CA LEU A 185 -0.84 7.89 15.50
C LEU A 185 -0.31 6.72 14.66
N ARG A 186 -0.17 6.93 13.36
CA ARG A 186 0.56 6.03 12.46
C ARG A 186 1.60 6.78 11.67
N ALA A 187 2.59 6.08 11.14
CA ALA A 187 3.37 6.56 10.02
C ALA A 187 2.60 6.41 8.71
N LEU A 188 2.87 7.31 7.78
CA LEU A 188 2.58 7.24 6.35
C LEU A 188 3.89 7.46 5.61
N VAL A 189 4.23 6.55 4.70
CA VAL A 189 5.44 6.62 3.87
C VAL A 189 4.98 6.66 2.41
N PRO A 190 4.74 7.87 1.85
CA PRO A 190 4.18 8.00 0.50
C PRO A 190 5.04 7.30 -0.56
N GLY A 191 4.40 6.68 -1.56
CA GLY A 191 5.07 5.92 -2.62
C GLY A 191 5.59 4.54 -2.20
N TRP A 192 5.58 4.19 -0.91
CA TRP A 192 5.99 2.87 -0.43
C TRP A 192 4.79 1.98 -0.15
N PHE A 193 4.99 0.66 -0.22
CA PHE A 193 3.94 -0.28 0.18
C PHE A 193 3.60 -0.13 1.68
N GLY A 194 2.36 -0.44 2.03
CA GLY A 194 1.76 -0.13 3.32
C GLY A 194 2.36 -0.83 4.54
N MET A 195 3.23 -1.82 4.38
CA MET A 195 3.98 -2.38 5.53
C MET A 195 4.92 -1.35 6.14
N ALA A 196 5.45 -0.40 5.36
CA ALA A 196 6.30 0.68 5.88
C ALA A 196 5.53 1.73 6.70
N ALA A 197 4.22 1.84 6.48
CA ALA A 197 3.33 2.78 7.17
C ALA A 197 2.88 2.19 8.53
N VAL A 198 3.80 2.07 9.48
CA VAL A 198 3.58 1.44 10.80
C VAL A 198 2.42 2.10 11.54
N LYS A 199 1.46 1.28 12.00
CA LYS A 199 0.29 1.70 12.79
C LYS A 199 0.60 1.66 14.28
N TRP A 200 -0.22 2.34 15.08
CA TRP A 200 -0.12 2.36 16.54
C TRP A 200 1.28 2.74 17.01
N LEU A 201 1.86 3.73 16.34
CA LEU A 201 3.26 4.09 16.50
C LEU A 201 3.52 4.45 17.96
N GLN A 202 4.56 3.89 18.56
CA GLN A 202 4.93 4.17 19.96
C GLN A 202 6.38 4.62 20.10
N ARG A 203 7.26 4.16 19.19
CA ARG A 203 8.69 4.42 19.25
C ARG A 203 9.24 4.74 17.86
N ILE A 204 10.12 5.72 17.83
CA ILE A 204 10.94 6.13 16.70
C ILE A 204 12.39 6.04 17.17
N ILE A 205 13.15 5.11 16.60
CA ILE A 205 14.52 4.83 17.03
C ILE A 205 15.45 5.16 15.87
N VAL A 206 16.32 6.14 16.06
CA VAL A 206 17.34 6.52 15.07
C VAL A 206 18.55 5.62 15.25
N THR A 207 19.08 5.07 14.15
CA THR A 207 20.20 4.13 14.17
C THR A 207 21.23 4.48 13.10
N ASP A 208 22.50 4.27 13.39
CA ASP A 208 23.63 4.33 12.44
C ASP A 208 23.95 2.95 11.82
N GLU A 209 23.19 1.92 12.16
CA GLU A 209 23.31 0.58 11.58
C GLU A 209 22.00 0.14 10.88
N PRO A 210 22.09 -0.72 9.84
CA PRO A 210 20.92 -1.31 9.21
C PRO A 210 20.05 -2.10 10.19
N PHE A 211 18.74 -1.86 10.16
CA PHE A 211 17.80 -2.60 11.01
C PHE A 211 17.54 -4.01 10.47
N ASN A 212 17.74 -5.02 11.32
CA ASN A 212 17.59 -6.44 10.96
C ASN A 212 16.36 -7.11 11.60
N GLY A 213 15.32 -6.36 11.98
CA GLY A 213 14.09 -6.93 12.55
C GLY A 213 13.32 -7.85 11.60
N TYR A 214 12.46 -8.71 12.16
CA TYR A 214 11.76 -9.77 11.42
C TYR A 214 11.05 -9.28 10.15
N TYR A 215 10.19 -8.26 10.28
CA TYR A 215 9.45 -7.70 9.14
C TYR A 215 10.30 -6.84 8.21
N GLN A 216 11.59 -6.64 8.51
CA GLN A 216 12.55 -5.92 7.67
C GLN A 216 13.45 -6.86 6.86
N SER A 217 13.96 -7.91 7.51
CA SER A 217 15.04 -8.76 6.99
C SER A 217 14.62 -10.20 6.68
N ILE A 218 13.45 -10.64 7.14
CA ILE A 218 12.95 -12.01 6.98
C ILE A 218 11.64 -12.03 6.18
N ASP A 219 10.66 -11.25 6.62
CA ASP A 219 9.42 -11.01 5.87
C ASP A 219 9.50 -9.68 5.11
N TYR A 220 8.66 -9.52 4.09
CA TYR A 220 8.70 -8.38 3.17
C TYR A 220 10.10 -8.14 2.59
N ILE A 221 10.74 -9.22 2.12
CA ILE A 221 11.98 -9.19 1.35
C ILE A 221 11.77 -9.78 -0.05
N TYR A 222 12.65 -9.42 -0.98
CA TYR A 222 12.69 -10.01 -2.31
C TYR A 222 14.12 -10.17 -2.80
N TRP A 223 14.30 -10.97 -3.83
CA TRP A 223 15.60 -11.12 -4.48
C TRP A 223 15.84 -9.96 -5.43
N GLN A 224 16.90 -9.21 -5.23
CA GLN A 224 17.42 -8.28 -6.22
C GLN A 224 18.66 -8.90 -6.88
N ARG A 225 18.71 -8.89 -8.21
CA ARG A 225 19.88 -9.33 -8.96
C ARG A 225 20.65 -8.13 -9.49
N ARG A 226 21.88 -7.94 -9.02
CA ARG A 226 22.83 -6.95 -9.56
C ARG A 226 23.99 -7.71 -10.16
N ASP A 227 24.26 -7.49 -11.45
CA ASP A 227 25.30 -8.21 -12.19
C ASP A 227 25.20 -9.75 -12.06
N GLY A 228 23.97 -10.27 -12.02
CA GLY A 228 23.67 -11.69 -11.86
C GLY A 228 23.72 -12.21 -10.42
N MET A 229 24.26 -11.44 -9.48
CA MET A 229 24.38 -11.84 -8.06
C MET A 229 23.06 -11.56 -7.31
N PRO A 230 22.43 -12.60 -6.72
CA PRO A 230 21.20 -12.42 -5.96
C PRO A 230 21.50 -11.90 -4.54
N THR A 231 20.76 -10.90 -4.09
CA THR A 231 20.80 -10.38 -2.72
C THR A 231 19.38 -10.19 -2.21
N LEU A 232 19.12 -10.60 -0.97
CA LEU A 232 17.84 -10.32 -0.32
C LEU A 232 17.83 -8.86 0.13
N VAL A 233 16.79 -8.13 -0.28
CA VAL A 233 16.60 -6.73 0.10
C VAL A 233 15.18 -6.49 0.63
N PRO A 234 15.00 -5.59 1.59
CA PRO A 234 13.67 -5.23 2.07
C PRO A 234 12.82 -4.59 0.97
N LEU A 235 11.54 -4.94 0.90
CA LEU A 235 10.58 -4.24 0.05
C LEU A 235 10.41 -2.78 0.52
N ARG A 236 10.23 -1.88 -0.46
CA ARG A 236 10.08 -0.43 -0.27
C ARG A 236 8.97 0.12 -1.17
N GLU A 237 9.35 0.69 -2.31
CA GLU A 237 8.48 1.40 -3.25
C GLU A 237 7.42 0.50 -3.90
N MET A 238 6.20 1.04 -4.04
CA MET A 238 5.15 0.44 -4.84
C MET A 238 5.58 0.33 -6.31
N GLN A 239 5.13 -0.73 -6.98
CA GLN A 239 5.38 -0.90 -8.41
C GLN A 239 4.24 -0.29 -9.21
N VAL A 240 4.58 0.39 -10.32
CA VAL A 240 3.57 0.93 -11.23
C VAL A 240 2.59 -0.15 -11.66
N LYS A 241 1.29 0.13 -11.52
CA LYS A 241 0.21 -0.74 -11.99
C LYS A 241 -1.10 -0.01 -12.23
N ALA A 242 -1.90 -0.55 -13.15
CA ALA A 242 -3.31 -0.30 -13.36
C ALA A 242 -4.11 -1.55 -12.98
N GLN A 243 -5.27 -1.34 -12.36
CA GLN A 243 -6.24 -2.39 -12.07
C GLN A 243 -7.60 -1.99 -12.64
N ILE A 244 -8.27 -2.96 -13.26
CA ILE A 244 -9.65 -2.82 -13.74
C ILE A 244 -10.58 -3.02 -12.54
N ALA A 245 -11.38 -2.00 -12.22
CA ALA A 245 -12.45 -2.12 -11.23
C ALA A 245 -13.70 -2.73 -11.86
N ARG A 246 -14.08 -2.23 -13.04
CA ARG A 246 -15.16 -2.79 -13.87
C ARG A 246 -14.74 -2.91 -15.33
N PRO A 247 -15.09 -4.02 -15.99
CA PRO A 247 -15.87 -5.16 -15.48
C PRO A 247 -15.08 -6.02 -14.48
N ARG A 248 -15.76 -6.79 -13.63
CA ARG A 248 -15.10 -7.78 -12.75
C ARG A 248 -14.85 -9.10 -13.49
N MET A 249 -14.02 -9.97 -12.88
CA MET A 249 -13.86 -11.35 -13.34
C MET A 249 -15.23 -12.04 -13.46
N ASP A 250 -15.45 -12.72 -14.58
CA ASP A 250 -16.66 -13.44 -14.96
C ASP A 250 -17.93 -12.57 -15.05
N GLU A 251 -17.79 -11.24 -15.15
CA GLU A 251 -18.93 -10.35 -15.41
C GLU A 251 -19.55 -10.62 -16.79
N VAL A 252 -20.88 -10.56 -16.85
CA VAL A 252 -21.62 -10.62 -18.12
C VAL A 252 -21.82 -9.19 -18.62
N VAL A 253 -21.29 -8.89 -19.80
CA VAL A 253 -21.39 -7.58 -20.45
C VAL A 253 -22.26 -7.68 -21.71
N PRO A 254 -23.03 -6.63 -22.05
CA PRO A 254 -23.94 -6.68 -23.20
C PRO A 254 -23.20 -6.71 -24.54
N ALA A 255 -23.65 -7.54 -25.48
CA ALA A 255 -23.13 -7.60 -26.84
C ALA A 255 -23.51 -6.38 -27.71
N GLY A 256 -22.56 -5.92 -28.53
CA GLY A 256 -22.77 -4.84 -29.51
C GLY A 256 -23.12 -3.48 -28.90
N LYS A 257 -22.71 -3.21 -27.65
CA LYS A 257 -22.98 -1.96 -26.92
C LYS A 257 -21.68 -1.26 -26.53
N SER A 258 -21.76 0.03 -26.28
CA SER A 258 -20.70 0.73 -25.53
C SER A 258 -20.76 0.30 -24.06
N TYR A 259 -19.61 -0.04 -23.50
CA TYR A 259 -19.43 -0.42 -22.11
C TYR A 259 -18.22 0.33 -21.55
N ARG A 260 -18.38 0.98 -20.41
CA ARG A 260 -17.31 1.72 -19.74
C ARG A 260 -16.42 0.76 -18.97
N LEU A 261 -15.17 0.61 -19.39
CA LEU A 261 -14.11 0.06 -18.55
C LEU A 261 -13.58 1.18 -17.67
N HIS A 262 -13.43 0.94 -16.38
CA HIS A 262 -12.79 1.90 -15.49
C HIS A 262 -12.03 1.22 -14.36
N GLY A 263 -11.12 2.00 -13.78
CA GLY A 263 -10.29 1.56 -12.68
C GLY A 263 -9.35 2.66 -12.20
N ALA A 264 -8.32 2.24 -11.48
CA ALA A 264 -7.27 3.12 -10.99
C ALA A 264 -5.90 2.62 -11.42
N ALA A 265 -4.95 3.55 -11.50
CA ALA A 265 -3.54 3.30 -11.70
C ALA A 265 -2.71 4.09 -10.70
N TRP A 266 -1.63 3.50 -10.20
CA TRP A 266 -0.73 4.11 -9.24
C TRP A 266 0.66 3.50 -9.37
N GLY A 267 1.62 4.04 -8.65
CA GLY A 267 2.98 3.53 -8.59
C GLY A 267 3.66 3.97 -7.32
N GLY A 268 4.99 3.95 -7.34
CA GLY A 268 5.82 4.47 -6.26
C GLY A 268 5.83 6.00 -6.25
N GLU A 269 7.01 6.58 -6.28
CA GLU A 269 7.21 8.04 -6.15
C GLU A 269 7.10 8.79 -7.49
N GLU A 270 6.66 8.11 -8.56
CA GLU A 270 6.52 8.66 -9.91
C GLU A 270 5.06 8.74 -10.35
N GLU A 271 4.74 9.76 -11.15
CA GLU A 271 3.40 9.94 -11.72
C GLU A 271 3.08 8.87 -12.77
N VAL A 272 1.84 8.34 -12.77
CA VAL A 272 1.30 7.55 -13.89
C VAL A 272 0.95 8.47 -15.06
N THR A 273 1.67 8.29 -16.17
CA THR A 273 1.55 9.12 -17.39
C THR A 273 0.72 8.46 -18.49
N LEU A 274 0.55 7.13 -18.44
CA LEU A 274 -0.21 6.39 -19.45
C LEU A 274 -0.89 5.17 -18.83
N VAL A 275 -2.14 4.94 -19.21
CA VAL A 275 -2.82 3.64 -19.06
C VAL A 275 -3.25 3.17 -20.42
N GLU A 276 -2.98 1.90 -20.74
CA GLU A 276 -3.44 1.26 -21.97
C GLU A 276 -4.31 0.05 -21.65
N ILE A 277 -5.30 -0.17 -22.50
CA ILE A 277 -6.25 -1.27 -22.43
C ILE A 277 -6.06 -2.18 -23.62
N SER A 278 -5.99 -3.48 -23.35
CA SER A 278 -6.15 -4.52 -24.34
C SER A 278 -7.47 -5.24 -24.11
N VAL A 279 -8.20 -5.48 -25.20
CA VAL A 279 -9.46 -6.24 -25.21
C VAL A 279 -9.31 -7.60 -25.90
N ASP A 280 -8.09 -7.98 -26.27
CA ASP A 280 -7.73 -9.17 -27.04
C ASP A 280 -6.63 -10.00 -26.36
N GLY A 281 -6.53 -9.91 -25.03
CA GLY A 281 -5.57 -10.70 -24.25
C GLY A 281 -4.12 -10.23 -24.36
N GLY A 282 -3.89 -8.97 -24.72
CA GLY A 282 -2.58 -8.32 -24.75
C GLY A 282 -1.94 -8.23 -26.13
N ALA A 283 -2.67 -8.56 -27.21
CA ALA A 283 -2.16 -8.52 -28.57
C ALA A 283 -2.13 -7.10 -29.13
N THR A 284 -3.16 -6.29 -28.86
CA THR A 284 -3.23 -4.87 -29.21
C THR A 284 -3.58 -4.02 -28.00
N TRP A 285 -3.15 -2.75 -28.03
CA TRP A 285 -3.24 -1.81 -26.91
C TRP A 285 -3.80 -0.48 -27.40
N THR A 286 -4.75 0.07 -26.65
CA THR A 286 -5.33 1.40 -26.90
C THR A 286 -5.21 2.25 -25.63
N PRO A 287 -4.75 3.51 -25.71
CA PRO A 287 -4.72 4.39 -24.55
C PRO A 287 -6.12 4.58 -23.93
N ALA A 288 -6.20 4.48 -22.61
CA ALA A 288 -7.33 4.92 -21.81
C ALA A 288 -7.24 6.42 -21.55
N LYS A 289 -8.39 7.04 -21.22
CA LYS A 289 -8.45 8.41 -20.75
C LYS A 289 -8.12 8.44 -19.26
N LEU A 290 -7.03 9.10 -18.89
CA LEU A 290 -6.73 9.40 -17.49
C LEU A 290 -7.63 10.55 -17.00
N LEU A 291 -8.12 10.44 -15.77
CA LEU A 291 -9.08 11.37 -15.18
C LEU A 291 -8.40 12.26 -14.15
N GLY A 292 -8.77 13.55 -14.16
CA GLY A 292 -8.21 14.56 -13.26
C GLY A 292 -6.75 14.90 -13.53
N GLU A 293 -6.29 15.91 -12.82
CA GLU A 293 -4.88 16.26 -12.74
C GLU A 293 -4.14 15.24 -11.86
N PRO A 294 -2.88 14.95 -12.17
CA PRO A 294 -2.07 14.07 -11.35
C PRO A 294 -1.84 14.67 -9.96
N VAL A 295 -2.00 13.83 -8.93
CA VAL A 295 -1.66 14.15 -7.55
C VAL A 295 -0.55 13.19 -7.13
N MET A 296 0.60 13.75 -6.74
CA MET A 296 1.76 12.97 -6.32
C MET A 296 1.38 11.99 -5.20
N ASN A 297 1.88 10.75 -5.26
CA ASN A 297 1.60 9.65 -4.33
C ASN A 297 0.15 9.14 -4.28
N ALA A 298 -0.79 9.75 -5.01
CA ALA A 298 -2.16 9.30 -5.11
C ALA A 298 -2.39 8.51 -6.40
N TRP A 299 -3.36 7.60 -6.39
CA TRP A 299 -3.77 6.91 -7.60
C TRP A 299 -4.41 7.91 -8.58
N ARG A 300 -4.51 7.47 -9.83
CA ARG A 300 -5.15 8.18 -10.92
C ARG A 300 -6.22 7.29 -11.52
N PHE A 301 -7.44 7.80 -11.59
CA PHE A 301 -8.51 7.07 -12.25
C PHE A 301 -8.34 7.11 -13.76
N TRP A 302 -8.83 6.09 -14.41
CA TRP A 302 -8.85 5.99 -15.87
C TRP A 302 -10.16 5.37 -16.33
N GLU A 303 -10.57 5.72 -17.54
CA GLU A 303 -11.73 5.13 -18.20
C GLU A 303 -11.45 4.85 -19.68
N PHE A 304 -12.16 3.87 -20.22
CA PHE A 304 -12.09 3.48 -21.61
C PHE A 304 -13.46 3.04 -22.11
N ASP A 305 -13.96 3.71 -23.14
CA ASP A 305 -15.23 3.36 -23.78
C ASP A 305 -15.01 2.18 -24.74
N TRP A 306 -15.30 0.97 -24.25
CA TRP A 306 -15.17 -0.24 -25.03
C TRP A 306 -16.44 -0.49 -25.85
N GLN A 307 -16.29 -0.57 -27.16
CA GLN A 307 -17.34 -1.12 -28.02
C GLN A 307 -17.29 -2.65 -27.96
N THR A 308 -18.24 -3.26 -27.24
CA THR A 308 -18.28 -4.72 -27.08
C THR A 308 -18.56 -5.41 -28.43
N PRO A 309 -17.98 -6.61 -28.66
CA PRO A 309 -18.28 -7.41 -29.84
C PRO A 309 -19.78 -7.68 -29.99
N ALA A 310 -20.27 -7.70 -31.24
CA ALA A 310 -21.66 -8.07 -31.52
C ALA A 310 -21.91 -9.58 -31.32
N GLN A 311 -20.87 -10.40 -31.46
CA GLN A 311 -20.94 -11.83 -31.24
C GLN A 311 -20.69 -12.15 -29.77
N ALA A 312 -21.54 -13.00 -29.20
CA ALA A 312 -21.35 -13.52 -27.85
C ALA A 312 -20.07 -14.35 -27.74
N GLY A 313 -19.39 -14.25 -26.60
CA GLY A 313 -18.16 -15.00 -26.35
C GLY A 313 -17.39 -14.46 -25.15
N GLU A 314 -16.39 -15.24 -24.72
CA GLU A 314 -15.45 -14.79 -23.70
C GLU A 314 -14.53 -13.72 -24.30
N GLN A 315 -14.25 -12.67 -23.53
CA GLN A 315 -13.24 -11.66 -23.84
C GLN A 315 -12.25 -11.57 -22.69
N THR A 316 -10.98 -11.31 -23.01
CA THR A 316 -9.92 -11.13 -22.01
C THR A 316 -9.42 -9.70 -22.05
N LEU A 317 -9.69 -8.97 -20.98
CA LEU A 317 -9.36 -7.57 -20.82
C LEU A 317 -8.10 -7.42 -19.96
N ILE A 318 -7.20 -6.52 -20.34
CA ILE A 318 -5.99 -6.23 -19.58
C ILE A 318 -5.79 -4.71 -19.54
N ALA A 319 -5.46 -4.18 -18.36
CA ALA A 319 -4.95 -2.82 -18.21
C ALA A 319 -3.46 -2.86 -17.87
N ARG A 320 -2.69 -1.92 -18.42
CA ARG A 320 -1.30 -1.67 -18.00
C ARG A 320 -1.04 -0.18 -17.81
N ALA A 321 -0.29 0.17 -16.78
CA ALA A 321 0.17 1.53 -16.54
C ALA A 321 1.66 1.71 -16.90
N THR A 322 2.02 2.93 -17.28
CA THR A 322 3.41 3.41 -17.43
C THR A 322 3.57 4.72 -16.65
N ASP A 323 4.69 4.88 -15.95
CA ASP A 323 4.99 6.08 -15.17
C ASP A 323 5.96 7.05 -15.87
N ALA A 324 6.21 8.21 -15.26
CA ALA A 324 7.08 9.26 -15.78
C ALA A 324 8.54 8.82 -15.94
N ALA A 325 8.99 7.81 -15.19
CA ALA A 325 10.31 7.20 -15.33
C ALA A 325 10.36 6.13 -16.45
N GLY A 326 9.25 5.91 -17.16
CA GLY A 326 9.14 4.93 -18.25
C GLY A 326 9.02 3.49 -17.76
N ARG A 327 8.79 3.25 -16.47
CA ARG A 327 8.54 1.91 -15.93
C ARG A 327 7.13 1.51 -16.34
N THR A 328 6.96 0.25 -16.77
CA THR A 328 5.67 -0.29 -17.22
C THR A 328 5.42 -1.66 -16.60
N GLN A 329 4.15 -2.04 -16.45
CA GLN A 329 3.81 -3.37 -15.92
C GLN A 329 4.33 -4.49 -16.82
N PRO A 330 5.04 -5.50 -16.26
CA PRO A 330 5.57 -6.59 -17.05
C PRO A 330 4.45 -7.55 -17.50
N PRO A 331 4.58 -8.19 -18.68
CA PRO A 331 3.60 -9.16 -19.16
C PRO A 331 3.51 -10.43 -18.31
N LYS A 332 4.58 -10.75 -17.57
CA LYS A 332 4.69 -11.94 -16.74
C LYS A 332 5.20 -11.58 -15.36
N ARG A 333 4.91 -12.47 -14.43
CA ARG A 333 5.40 -12.38 -13.06
C ARG A 333 6.93 -12.36 -13.03
N VAL A 334 7.49 -11.40 -12.31
CA VAL A 334 8.91 -11.41 -11.93
C VAL A 334 9.09 -12.41 -10.79
N ALA A 335 9.79 -13.51 -11.04
CA ALA A 335 9.93 -14.61 -10.08
C ALA A 335 10.63 -14.17 -8.79
N ASP A 336 11.63 -13.30 -8.90
CA ASP A 336 12.43 -12.81 -7.78
C ASP A 336 11.61 -11.97 -6.76
N TYR A 337 10.40 -11.52 -7.12
CA TYR A 337 9.48 -10.80 -6.24
C TYR A 337 8.67 -11.72 -5.29
N GLY A 338 8.80 -13.05 -5.43
CA GLY A 338 8.15 -14.01 -4.54
C GLY A 338 6.63 -13.88 -4.51
N THR A 339 6.05 -13.63 -3.33
CA THR A 339 4.59 -13.51 -3.11
C THR A 339 4.10 -12.07 -2.99
N TYR A 340 4.94 -11.10 -3.38
CA TYR A 340 4.71 -9.66 -3.22
C TYR A 340 4.86 -8.86 -4.52
N MET A 341 4.57 -7.56 -4.56
CA MET A 341 4.78 -6.69 -5.75
C MET A 341 4.09 -7.23 -7.00
N ILE A 342 2.83 -7.63 -6.88
CA ILE A 342 2.09 -8.32 -7.95
C ILE A 342 1.56 -7.26 -8.91
N ASN A 343 2.41 -6.89 -9.88
CA ASN A 343 2.11 -5.86 -10.87
C ASN A 343 2.14 -6.36 -12.33
N HIS A 344 2.31 -7.66 -12.55
CA HIS A 344 2.23 -8.21 -13.90
C HIS A 344 0.83 -8.01 -14.50
N TRP A 345 0.70 -8.13 -15.82
CA TRP A 345 -0.59 -8.07 -16.49
C TRP A 345 -1.58 -9.03 -15.84
N LEU A 346 -2.72 -8.49 -15.39
CA LEU A 346 -3.80 -9.27 -14.80
C LEU A 346 -4.94 -9.38 -15.82
N PRO A 347 -5.17 -10.56 -16.41
CA PRO A 347 -6.28 -10.76 -17.33
C PRO A 347 -7.60 -10.84 -16.59
N ILE A 348 -8.57 -10.00 -16.97
CA ILE A 348 -9.95 -10.05 -16.51
C ILE A 348 -10.80 -10.66 -17.62
N ARG A 349 -11.30 -11.88 -17.37
CA ARG A 349 -12.18 -12.58 -18.32
C ARG A 349 -13.62 -12.16 -18.08
N VAL A 350 -14.33 -11.85 -19.16
CA VAL A 350 -15.75 -11.47 -19.15
C VAL A 350 -16.51 -12.23 -20.21
N GLN A 351 -17.83 -12.32 -20.04
CA GLN A 351 -18.73 -12.97 -20.99
C GLN A 351 -19.56 -11.92 -21.71
N VAL A 352 -19.35 -11.75 -23.02
CA VAL A 352 -20.19 -10.90 -23.87
C VAL A 352 -21.44 -11.69 -24.26
N ARG A 353 -22.64 -11.15 -23.99
CA ARG A 353 -23.92 -11.81 -24.29
C ARG A 353 -25.01 -10.87 -24.77
#